data_AF-M0A1N6-F1
#
_entry.id   AF-M0A1N6-F1
#
_cell.length_a   1.000
_cell.length_b   1.000
_cell.length_c   1.000
_cell.angle_alpha   90.00
_cell.angle_beta   90.00
_cell.angle_gamma   90.00
#
_symmetry.space_group_name_H-M   'P 1'
#
loop_
_entity.id
_entity.type
_entity.pdbx_description
1 polymer ?
#
loop_
_entity_poly.entity_id
_entity_poly.type
_entity_poly.pdbx_seq_one_letter_code
_entity_poly.pdbx_strand_id
1 'polypeptide(L)' 'MAADNYLGRPTANVIETVFGARPAECNLEGEESAFSTAKATTELGWEPAHTWRDAETELVDGPSFIDS' A
#
# COMPACT_ATOMS: atom_id res chain seq x y z
N MET A 1 0.59 -2.76 4.99
CA MET A 1 1.23 -3.73 4.04
C MET A 1 1.03 -3.21 2.62
N ALA A 2 1.60 -3.84 1.59
CA ALA A 2 1.48 -3.29 0.22
C ALA A 2 0.02 -3.18 -0.29
N ALA A 3 -0.90 -3.92 0.33
CA ALA A 3 -2.33 -3.88 0.10
C ALA A 3 -3.07 -2.71 0.80
N ASP A 4 -2.38 -1.86 1.56
CA ASP A 4 -2.90 -0.66 2.22
C ASP A 4 -2.78 0.56 1.28
N ASN A 5 -3.57 1.61 1.49
CA ASN A 5 -3.57 2.85 0.74
C ASN A 5 -2.49 3.86 1.19
N TYR A 6 -1.80 3.60 2.29
CA TYR A 6 -0.69 4.42 2.83
C TYR A 6 -1.09 5.82 3.35
N LEU A 7 -2.38 6.12 3.43
CA LEU A 7 -2.90 7.42 3.86
C LEU A 7 -3.36 7.43 5.32
N GLY A 8 -3.45 6.26 5.96
CA GLY A 8 -3.94 6.13 7.33
C GLY A 8 -5.41 6.57 7.46
N ARG A 9 -6.20 6.42 6.40
CA ARG A 9 -7.61 6.82 6.31
C ARG A 9 -8.37 5.87 5.39
N PRO A 10 -9.70 5.73 5.52
CA PRO A 10 -10.45 4.89 4.61
C PRO A 10 -10.39 5.36 3.15
N THR A 11 -10.10 4.45 2.21
CA THR A 11 -9.86 4.77 0.79
C THR A 11 -11.07 5.43 0.14
N ALA A 12 -12.26 4.88 0.38
CA ALA A 12 -13.52 5.43 -0.10
C ALA A 12 -13.74 6.89 0.34
N ASN A 13 -13.43 7.21 1.61
CA ASN A 13 -13.61 8.55 2.16
C ASN A 13 -12.61 9.54 1.55
N VAL A 14 -11.37 9.11 1.29
CA VAL A 14 -10.37 9.94 0.61
C VAL A 14 -10.84 10.29 -0.81
N ILE A 15 -11.31 9.30 -1.57
CA ILE A 15 -11.82 9.51 -2.93
C ILE A 15 -12.98 10.51 -2.91
N GLU A 16 -13.97 10.31 -2.03
CA GLU A 16 -15.10 11.22 -1.91
C GLU A 16 -14.67 12.64 -1.51
N THR A 17 -13.72 12.77 -0.58
CA THR A 17 -13.21 14.07 -0.12
C THR A 17 -12.52 14.84 -1.25
N VAL A 18 -11.71 14.16 -2.06
CA VAL A 18 -10.90 14.81 -3.12
C VAL A 18 -11.73 15.08 -4.38
N PHE A 19 -12.61 14.14 -4.76
CA PHE A 19 -13.34 14.19 -6.03
C PHE A 19 -14.81 14.60 -5.88
N GLY A 20 -15.30 14.79 -4.64
CA GLY A 20 -16.66 15.21 -4.33
C GLY A 20 -17.71 14.10 -4.42
N ALA A 21 -17.32 12.89 -4.84
CA ALA A 21 -18.19 11.73 -4.91
C ALA A 21 -17.37 10.43 -4.84
N ARG A 22 -17.97 9.38 -4.29
CA ARG A 22 -17.46 8.01 -4.37
C ARG A 22 -18.03 7.30 -5.60
N PRO A 23 -17.29 6.36 -6.23
CA PRO A 23 -17.85 5.43 -7.21
C PRO A 23 -19.09 4.70 -6.66
N ALA A 24 -20.09 4.49 -7.52
CA ALA A 24 -21.30 3.76 -7.16
C ALA A 24 -21.00 2.31 -6.75
N GLU A 25 -20.03 1.69 -7.41
CA GLU A 25 -19.49 0.38 -7.06
C GLU A 25 -18.14 0.59 -6.39
N CYS A 26 -18.12 0.52 -5.06
CA CYS A 26 -16.92 0.59 -4.26
C CYS A 26 -17.02 -0.42 -3.12
N ASN A 27 -16.30 -1.54 -3.29
CA ASN A 27 -16.23 -2.61 -2.30
C ASN A 27 -14.96 -2.52 -1.45
N LEU A 28 -14.25 -1.39 -1.49
CA LEU A 28 -13.07 -1.16 -0.66
C LEU A 28 -13.51 -0.79 0.75
N GLU A 29 -13.01 -1.51 1.73
CA GLU A 29 -13.24 -1.28 3.16
C GLU A 29 -11.98 -0.79 3.85
N GLY A 30 -12.14 0.10 4.83
CA GLY A 30 -11.01 0.64 5.58
C GLY A 30 -9.92 1.21 4.66
N GLU A 31 -8.67 0.88 4.95
CA GLU A 31 -7.48 1.41 4.26
C GLU A 31 -7.05 0.55 3.05
N GLU A 32 -7.93 -0.31 2.51
CA GLU A 32 -7.59 -1.15 1.36
C GLU A 32 -7.15 -0.34 0.13
N SER A 33 -6.06 -0.75 -0.51
CA SER A 33 -5.53 -0.10 -1.71
C SER A 33 -6.49 -0.18 -2.89
N ALA A 34 -6.52 0.87 -3.70
CA ALA A 34 -7.18 0.86 -4.99
C ALA A 34 -6.45 -0.01 -6.05
N PHE A 35 -5.20 -0.42 -5.76
CA PHE A 35 -4.40 -1.28 -6.64
C PHE A 35 -4.31 -2.70 -6.07
N SER A 36 -4.56 -3.69 -6.93
CA SER A 36 -4.47 -5.10 -6.55
C SER A 36 -3.05 -5.63 -6.73
N THR A 37 -2.54 -6.33 -5.71
CA THR A 37 -1.30 -7.13 -5.79
C THR A 37 -1.55 -8.58 -6.18
N ALA A 38 -2.80 -8.97 -6.44
CA ALA A 38 -3.17 -10.37 -6.71
C ALA A 38 -2.40 -10.99 -7.87
N LYS A 39 -2.06 -10.19 -8.91
CA LYS A 39 -1.24 -10.66 -10.02
C LYS A 39 0.18 -11.04 -9.57
N ALA A 40 0.78 -10.28 -8.65
CA ALA A 40 2.11 -10.59 -8.13
C ALA A 40 2.09 -11.86 -7.28
N THR A 41 1.05 -12.06 -6.47
CA THR A 41 0.82 -13.33 -5.76
C THR A 41 0.72 -14.50 -6.74
N THR A 42 -0.12 -14.40 -7.77
CA THR A 42 -0.37 -15.49 -8.73
C THR A 42 0.87 -15.86 -9.55
N GLU A 43 1.55 -14.86 -10.10
CA GLU A 43 2.63 -15.10 -11.07
C GLU A 43 3.99 -15.30 -10.41
N LEU A 44 4.21 -14.71 -9.23
CA LEU A 44 5.52 -14.68 -8.58
C LEU A 44 5.51 -15.34 -7.19
N GLY A 45 4.35 -15.78 -6.68
CA GLY A 45 4.23 -16.26 -5.29
C GLY A 45 4.58 -15.17 -4.27
N TRP A 46 4.48 -13.90 -4.67
CA TRP A 46 4.93 -12.78 -3.86
C TRP A 46 3.85 -12.34 -2.88
N GLU A 47 4.24 -12.16 -1.62
CA GLU A 47 3.39 -11.59 -0.57
C GLU A 47 4.10 -10.41 0.09
N PRO A 48 3.36 -9.38 0.55
CA PRO A 48 3.97 -8.24 1.23
C PRO A 48 4.55 -8.65 2.58
N ALA A 49 5.86 -8.48 2.75
CA ALA A 49 6.56 -8.82 4.00
C ALA A 49 6.62 -7.67 5.01
N HIS A 50 6.51 -6.41 4.56
CA HIS A 50 6.60 -5.23 5.42
C HIS A 50 5.33 -4.40 5.32
N THR A 51 4.95 -3.74 6.42
CA THR A 51 3.98 -2.65 6.38
C THR A 51 4.70 -1.33 6.18
N TRP A 52 4.02 -0.33 5.62
CA TRP A 52 4.63 0.99 5.43
C TRP A 52 4.98 1.66 6.76
N ARG A 53 4.21 1.38 7.82
CA ARG A 53 4.46 1.91 9.17
C ARG A 53 5.72 1.31 9.77
N ASP A 54 5.92 0.02 9.58
CA ASP A 54 7.15 -0.64 10.03
C ASP A 54 8.33 -0.12 9.21
N ALA A 55 8.21 -0.11 7.88
CA ALA A 55 9.25 0.33 6.96
C ALA A 55 9.62 1.82 7.13
N GLU A 56 8.69 2.68 7.55
CA GLU A 56 8.96 4.11 7.79
C GLU A 56 10.04 4.32 8.86
N THR A 57 10.10 3.43 9.85
CA THR A 57 11.03 3.53 10.98
C THR A 57 12.14 2.49 10.96
N GLU A 58 12.14 1.62 9.95
CA GLU A 58 13.10 0.54 9.81
C GLU A 58 14.48 1.09 9.41
N LEU A 59 15.48 0.81 10.25
CA LEU A 59 16.88 1.12 9.93
C LEU A 59 17.42 0.03 9.02
N VAL A 60 17.59 0.36 7.74
CA VAL A 60 18.16 -0.53 6.73
C VAL A 60 19.54 -0.02 6.36
N ASP A 61 20.55 -0.90 6.39
CA ASP A 61 21.87 -0.57 5.91
C ASP A 61 21.81 -0.20 4.43
N GLY A 62 22.26 1.02 4.12
CA GLY A 62 22.29 1.52 2.74
C GLY A 62 23.30 0.75 1.89
N PRO A 63 23.17 0.77 0.56
CA PRO A 63 24.16 0.19 -0.32
C PRO A 63 25.53 0.85 -0.07
N SER A 64 26.58 0.04 0.13
CA SER A 64 27.95 0.56 0.14
C SER A 64 28.45 0.68 -1.31
N PHE A 65 28.91 1.87 -1.69
CA PHE A 65 29.48 2.11 -3.02
C PHE A 65 31.00 1.86 -3.07
N ILE A 66 31.62 1.52 -1.93
CA ILE A 66 33.05 1.23 -1.81
C ILE A 66 33.25 0.17 -0.72
N ASP A 67 33.95 -0.92 -1.05
CA ASP A 67 34.45 -1.84 -0.02
C ASP A 67 35.43 -1.07 0.87
N SER A 68 35.15 -1.07 2.18
CA SER A 68 36.01 -0.45 3.20
C SER A 68 37.17 -1.35 3.57
#